data_AF-A0A0G2I0J4-F1
#
_entry.id   AF-A0A0G2I0J4-F1
#
_cell.length_a   1.000
_cell.length_b   1.000
_cell.length_c   1.000
_cell.angle_alpha   90.00
_cell.angle_beta   90.00
_cell.angle_gamma   90.00
#
_symmetry.space_group_name_H-M   'P 1'
#
loop_
_entity.id
_entity.type
_entity.pdbx_description
1 polymer ?
#
loop_
_entity_poly.entity_id
_entity_poly.type
_entity_poly.pdbx_seq_one_letter_code
_entity_poly.pdbx_strand_id
1 'polypeptide(L)'
;MEVGNLHVHNLYVELQLPWTLATEPAGSVSEFDEGSFFRKVWDGGDDDGRFLMSQMSVDLDTLEKMVGTGSPVTRWREAHPDAVGTERDVVRVFRKEVERLLHEAGVEKGKEMVEGSQAGVLLIVKKKKA
;
A
#
# COMPACT_ATOMS: atom_id res chain seq x y z
N MET A 1 6.65 5.81 -13.50
CA MET A 1 6.41 5.34 -12.12
C MET A 1 7.79 5.14 -11.50
N GLU A 2 8.06 5.70 -10.33
CA GLU A 2 9.37 5.60 -9.66
C GLU A 2 9.70 4.14 -9.28
N VAL A 3 10.99 3.78 -9.22
CA VAL A 3 11.46 2.41 -8.91
C VAL A 3 10.92 1.91 -7.57
N GLY A 4 10.89 2.78 -6.55
CA GLY A 4 10.32 2.42 -5.24
C GLY A 4 8.84 2.03 -5.30
N ASN A 5 8.05 2.67 -6.17
CA ASN A 5 6.63 2.35 -6.33
C ASN A 5 6.45 0.98 -7.01
N LEU A 6 7.33 0.63 -7.95
CA LEU A 6 7.31 -0.67 -8.63
C LEU A 6 7.60 -1.81 -7.64
N HIS A 7 8.54 -1.61 -6.70
CA HIS A 7 8.80 -2.61 -5.66
C HIS A 7 7.58 -2.85 -4.77
N VAL A 8 6.87 -1.80 -4.36
CA VAL A 8 5.63 -1.95 -3.56
C VAL A 8 4.55 -2.65 -4.37
N HIS A 9 4.34 -2.21 -5.62
CA HIS A 9 3.33 -2.78 -6.52
C HIS A 9 3.53 -4.27 -6.76
N ASN A 10 4.78 -4.69 -6.94
CA ASN A 10 5.15 -6.08 -7.17
C ASN A 10 5.38 -6.87 -5.86
N LEU A 11 4.92 -6.36 -4.72
CA LEU A 11 5.03 -7.02 -3.41
C LEU A 11 6.46 -7.48 -3.12
N TYR A 12 7.41 -6.58 -3.40
CA TYR A 12 8.84 -6.74 -3.16
C TYR A 12 9.44 -8.01 -3.76
N VAL A 13 8.87 -8.54 -4.85
CA VAL A 13 9.37 -9.77 -5.48
C VAL A 13 10.81 -9.65 -5.98
N GLU A 14 11.22 -8.45 -6.39
CA GLU A 14 12.59 -8.15 -6.85
C GLU A 14 13.47 -7.53 -5.77
N LEU A 15 13.03 -7.54 -4.50
CA LEU A 15 13.85 -7.00 -3.41
C LEU A 15 15.08 -7.88 -3.22
N GLN A 16 16.26 -7.28 -3.24
CA GLN A 16 17.50 -8.00 -2.98
C GLN A 16 17.50 -8.59 -1.57
N LEU A 17 17.82 -9.88 -1.47
CA LEU A 17 17.91 -10.63 -0.23
C LEU A 17 19.35 -10.64 0.30
N PRO A 18 19.58 -10.88 1.61
CA PRO A 18 20.90 -10.72 2.23
C PRO A 18 22.06 -11.47 1.58
N TRP A 19 21.81 -12.66 1.01
CA TRP A 19 22.81 -13.46 0.29
C TRP A 19 22.99 -13.06 -1.19
N THR A 20 22.08 -12.27 -1.75
CA THR A 20 22.19 -11.74 -3.12
C THR A 20 22.96 -10.41 -3.21
N LEU A 21 23.33 -9.83 -2.07
CA LEU A 21 24.07 -8.56 -1.96
C LEU A 21 25.57 -8.69 -2.30
N ALA A 22 25.90 -9.27 -3.45
CA ALA A 22 27.29 -9.54 -3.85
C ALA A 22 28.15 -8.27 -4.06
N THR A 23 27.53 -7.09 -4.12
CA THR A 23 28.14 -5.82 -4.55
C THR A 23 28.15 -4.71 -3.50
N GLU A 24 27.61 -4.93 -2.30
CA GLU A 24 27.63 -3.92 -1.24
C GLU A 24 28.97 -3.90 -0.48
N PRO A 25 29.41 -2.76 0.12
CA PRO A 25 30.62 -2.69 0.94
C PRO A 25 30.63 -3.68 2.11
N ALA A 26 29.44 -4.14 2.53
CA ALA A 26 29.24 -5.13 3.58
C ALA A 26 29.43 -6.59 3.11
N GLY A 27 29.47 -6.86 1.80
CA GLY A 27 29.53 -8.21 1.22
C GLY A 27 28.25 -9.04 1.41
N SER A 28 28.21 -10.26 0.85
CA SER A 28 27.12 -11.21 1.09
C SER A 28 27.02 -11.52 2.59
N VAL A 29 25.85 -11.30 3.19
CA VAL A 29 25.67 -11.47 4.64
C VAL A 29 25.44 -12.94 4.97
N SER A 30 26.53 -13.64 5.27
CA SER A 30 26.56 -15.07 5.56
C SER A 30 25.80 -15.46 6.84
N GLU A 31 25.46 -14.49 7.69
CA GLU A 31 24.81 -14.65 8.98
C GLU A 31 23.32 -14.98 8.87
N PHE A 32 22.73 -14.87 7.67
CA PHE A 32 21.35 -15.27 7.42
C PHE A 32 21.27 -16.64 6.76
N ASP A 33 20.28 -17.42 7.16
CA ASP A 33 20.01 -18.75 6.60
C ASP A 33 19.08 -18.63 5.39
N GLU A 34 19.63 -18.76 4.18
CA GLU A 34 18.88 -18.72 2.92
C GLU A 34 17.76 -19.77 2.88
N GLY A 35 18.02 -20.99 3.38
CA GLY A 35 17.02 -22.06 3.42
C GLY A 35 15.84 -21.78 4.34
N SER A 36 15.95 -20.79 5.23
CA SER A 36 14.87 -20.35 6.12
C SER A 36 13.95 -19.29 5.51
N PHE A 37 14.27 -18.81 4.31
CA PHE A 37 13.50 -17.75 3.67
C PHE A 37 12.04 -18.17 3.50
N PHE A 38 11.15 -17.31 3.98
CA PHE A 38 9.72 -17.50 3.85
C PHE A 38 9.06 -16.22 3.37
N ARG A 39 8.31 -16.34 2.28
CA ARG A 39 7.52 -15.26 1.68
C ARG A 39 6.05 -15.65 1.72
N LYS A 40 5.26 -14.96 2.54
CA LYS A 40 3.80 -15.08 2.55
C LYS A 40 3.20 -13.87 1.86
N VAL A 41 2.31 -14.13 0.91
CA VAL A 41 1.55 -13.11 0.20
C VAL A 41 0.10 -13.19 0.62
N TRP A 42 -0.50 -12.01 0.77
CA TRP A 42 -1.94 -11.81 0.80
C TRP A 42 -2.30 -10.98 -0.42
N ASP A 43 -2.99 -11.55 -1.39
CA ASP A 43 -3.43 -10.90 -2.63
C ASP A 43 -4.86 -10.36 -2.55
N GLY A 44 -5.54 -10.59 -1.43
CA GLY A 44 -6.93 -10.20 -1.19
C GLY A 44 -7.96 -11.19 -1.72
N GLY A 45 -7.54 -12.31 -2.31
CA GLY A 45 -8.43 -13.33 -2.90
C GLY A 45 -8.67 -14.57 -2.04
N ASP A 46 -7.62 -15.17 -1.47
CA ASP A 46 -7.66 -16.60 -1.10
C ASP A 46 -7.16 -17.03 0.31
N ASP A 47 -6.68 -16.11 1.16
CA ASP A 47 -6.51 -16.41 2.61
C ASP A 47 -7.83 -16.08 3.34
N ASP A 48 -8.03 -16.51 4.60
CA ASP A 48 -9.21 -16.22 5.44
C ASP A 48 -9.47 -14.70 5.74
N GLY A 49 -9.34 -13.84 4.73
CA GLY A 49 -9.65 -12.42 4.67
C GLY A 49 -8.75 -11.51 5.51
N ARG A 50 -7.75 -12.07 6.18
CA ARG A 50 -7.02 -11.37 7.26
C ARG A 50 -5.55 -11.21 6.94
N PHE A 51 -5.25 -10.35 5.96
CA PHE A 51 -4.03 -9.56 6.04
C PHE A 51 -4.03 -8.80 7.38
N LEU A 52 -2.86 -8.35 7.87
CA LEU A 52 -2.68 -7.71 9.18
C LEU A 52 -3.70 -6.59 9.48
N MET A 53 -4.30 -6.01 8.43
CA MET A 53 -5.51 -5.19 8.52
C MET A 53 -6.66 -5.96 7.86
N SER A 54 -7.65 -6.36 8.66
CA SER A 54 -8.90 -6.96 8.20
C SER A 54 -9.60 -6.07 7.17
N GLN A 55 -10.53 -6.64 6.39
CA GLN A 55 -11.47 -5.88 5.55
C GLN A 55 -12.01 -4.67 6.32
N MET A 56 -11.79 -3.47 5.79
CA MET A 56 -12.17 -2.21 6.42
C MET A 56 -13.41 -1.68 5.70
N SER A 57 -14.40 -1.25 6.48
CA SER A 57 -15.54 -0.46 5.98
C SER A 57 -15.42 0.93 6.58
N VAL A 58 -15.34 1.96 5.73
CA VAL A 58 -15.08 3.34 6.14
C VAL A 58 -16.01 4.32 5.43
N ASP A 59 -16.35 5.41 6.10
CA ASP A 59 -17.03 6.55 5.48
C ASP A 59 -16.08 7.35 4.56
N LEU A 60 -16.64 8.27 3.77
CA LEU A 60 -15.87 9.06 2.81
C LEU A 60 -14.88 10.04 3.48
N ASP A 61 -15.16 10.52 4.70
CA ASP A 61 -14.24 11.38 5.45
C ASP A 61 -12.98 10.64 5.89
N THR A 62 -13.17 9.40 6.33
CA THR A 62 -12.11 8.50 6.72
C THR A 62 -11.32 8.04 5.50
N LEU A 63 -12.00 7.72 4.39
CA LEU A 63 -11.37 7.41 3.11
C LEU A 63 -10.45 8.55 2.63
N GLU A 64 -10.94 9.79 2.63
CA GLU A 64 -10.15 10.97 2.22
C GLU A 64 -8.89 11.13 3.09
N LYS A 65 -9.02 10.99 4.41
CA LYS A 65 -7.87 11.04 5.32
C LYS A 65 -6.86 9.94 5.04
N MET A 66 -7.32 8.69 4.87
CA MET A 66 -6.47 7.54 4.61
C MET A 66 -5.69 7.71 3.29
N VAL A 67 -6.40 7.99 2.20
CA VAL A 67 -5.78 8.21 0.88
C VAL A 67 -4.83 9.41 0.92
N GLY A 68 -5.16 10.44 1.70
CA GLY A 68 -4.32 11.62 1.91
C GLY A 68 -2.96 11.36 2.53
N THR A 69 -2.74 10.20 3.16
CA THR A 69 -1.43 9.79 3.72
C THR A 69 -0.49 9.17 2.69
N GLY A 70 -0.99 8.84 1.50
CA GLY A 70 -0.20 8.21 0.45
C GLY A 70 0.96 9.10 0.00
N SER A 71 2.18 8.56 0.01
CA SER A 71 3.35 9.32 -0.45
C SER A 71 3.25 9.87 -1.90
N PRO A 72 2.51 9.25 -2.84
CA PRO A 72 2.22 9.88 -4.13
C PRO A 72 1.35 11.14 -4.02
N VAL A 73 0.40 11.17 -3.07
CA VAL A 73 -0.43 12.35 -2.79
C VAL A 73 0.43 13.48 -2.24
N THR A 74 1.33 13.19 -1.31
CA THR A 74 2.29 14.19 -0.79
C THR A 74 3.08 14.83 -1.93
N ARG A 75 3.69 14.03 -2.81
CA ARG A 75 4.45 14.54 -3.96
C ARG A 75 3.60 15.31 -4.95
N TRP A 76 2.36 14.86 -5.19
CA TRP A 76 1.43 15.59 -6.05
C TRP A 76 1.10 16.97 -5.47
N ARG A 77 0.86 17.07 -4.16
CA ARG A 77 0.58 18.34 -3.47
C ARG A 77 1.78 19.28 -3.47
N GLU A 78 3.00 18.76 -3.32
CA GLU A 78 4.25 19.53 -3.46
C GLU A 78 4.38 20.13 -4.87
N ALA A 79 3.98 19.40 -5.90
CA ALA A 79 4.01 19.85 -7.30
C ALA A 79 2.84 20.77 -7.70
N HIS A 80 1.74 20.79 -6.94
CA HIS A 80 0.52 21.55 -7.25
C HIS A 80 0.03 22.37 -6.03
N PRO A 81 0.87 23.27 -5.49
CA PRO A 81 0.57 23.97 -4.23
C PRO A 81 -0.70 24.84 -4.29
N ASP A 82 -1.09 25.35 -5.47
CA ASP A 82 -2.29 26.16 -5.67
C ASP A 82 -3.60 25.34 -5.63
N ALA A 83 -3.49 24.02 -5.80
CA ALA A 83 -4.63 23.12 -5.75
C ALA A 83 -4.89 22.56 -4.33
N VAL A 84 -3.87 22.55 -3.46
CA VAL A 84 -3.94 22.00 -2.10
C VAL A 84 -4.99 22.73 -1.27
N GLY A 85 -5.86 21.97 -0.59
CA GLY A 85 -6.93 22.53 0.24
C GLY A 85 -8.11 23.11 -0.54
N THR A 86 -8.09 23.00 -1.88
CA THR A 86 -9.20 23.38 -2.76
C THR A 86 -9.90 22.15 -3.31
N GLU A 87 -11.04 22.34 -3.96
CA GLU A 87 -11.76 21.28 -4.68
C GLU A 87 -10.98 20.64 -5.85
N ARG A 88 -9.82 21.22 -6.20
CA ARG A 88 -8.89 20.69 -7.21
C ARG A 88 -7.85 19.74 -6.62
N ASP A 89 -7.77 19.60 -5.29
CA ASP A 89 -6.88 18.62 -4.65
C ASP A 89 -7.21 17.21 -5.16
N VAL A 90 -6.18 16.46 -5.55
CA VAL A 90 -6.34 15.14 -6.18
C VAL A 90 -7.19 14.17 -5.34
N VAL A 91 -7.11 14.26 -4.01
CA VAL A 91 -7.91 13.40 -3.12
C VAL A 91 -9.37 13.84 -3.09
N ARG A 92 -9.65 15.15 -3.16
CA ARG A 92 -11.03 15.66 -3.25
C ARG A 92 -11.69 15.30 -4.58
N VAL A 93 -10.94 15.38 -5.67
CA VAL A 93 -11.40 14.93 -6.99
C VAL A 93 -11.74 13.44 -6.95
N PHE A 94 -10.85 12.61 -6.39
CA PHE A 94 -11.10 11.18 -6.22
C PHE A 94 -12.33 10.91 -5.35
N ARG A 95 -12.43 11.55 -4.18
CA ARG A 95 -13.57 11.38 -3.26
C ARG A 95 -14.90 11.71 -3.94
N LYS A 96 -14.98 12.84 -4.66
CA LYS A 96 -16.21 13.25 -5.36
C LYS A 96 -16.66 12.23 -6.38
N GLU A 97 -15.71 11.61 -7.07
CA GLU A 97 -16.03 10.59 -8.06
C GLU A 97 -16.58 9.33 -7.38
N VAL A 98 -16.01 8.92 -6.24
CA VAL A 98 -16.55 7.82 -5.42
C VAL A 98 -17.97 8.16 -4.92
N GLU A 99 -18.17 9.36 -4.37
CA GLU A 99 -19.48 9.84 -3.88
C GLU A 99 -20.53 9.82 -5.01
N ARG A 100 -20.19 10.35 -6.18
CA ARG A 100 -21.05 10.33 -7.38
C ARG A 100 -21.46 8.91 -7.76
N LEU A 101 -20.51 7.99 -7.83
CA LEU A 101 -20.76 6.59 -8.19
C LEU A 101 -21.65 5.87 -7.17
N LEU A 102 -21.48 6.14 -5.87
CA LEU A 102 -22.33 5.57 -4.82
C LEU A 102 -23.78 6.09 -4.92
N HIS A 103 -23.96 7.38 -5.19
CA HIS A 103 -25.29 7.94 -5.40
C HIS A 103 -25.99 7.40 -6.64
N GLU A 104 -25.25 7.21 -7.73
CA GLU A 104 -25.78 6.56 -8.95
C GLU A 104 -26.19 5.12 -8.70
N ALA A 105 -25.52 4.43 -7.77
CA ALA A 105 -25.90 3.10 -7.30
C ALA A 105 -27.06 3.10 -6.28
N GLY A 106 -27.61 4.27 -5.92
CA GLY A 106 -28.77 4.41 -5.04
C GLY A 106 -28.43 4.58 -3.55
N VAL A 107 -27.17 4.82 -3.19
CA VAL A 107 -26.79 5.13 -1.82
C VAL A 107 -27.27 6.54 -1.46
N GLU A 108 -28.01 6.66 -0.36
CA GLU A 108 -28.50 7.95 0.13
C GLU A 108 -27.35 8.82 0.67
N LYS A 109 -27.55 10.14 0.58
CA LYS A 109 -26.61 11.12 1.16
C LYS A 109 -26.38 10.89 2.65
N GLY A 110 -25.11 10.77 3.03
CA GLY A 110 -24.68 10.51 4.41
C GLY A 110 -24.67 9.02 4.81
N LYS A 111 -24.96 8.11 3.87
CA LYS A 111 -24.86 6.65 4.08
C LYS A 111 -23.73 6.00 3.26
N GLU A 112 -22.83 6.81 2.71
CA GLU A 112 -21.73 6.36 1.87
C GLU A 112 -20.69 5.61 2.69
N MET A 113 -20.50 4.34 2.37
CA MET A 113 -19.47 3.48 2.96
C MET A 113 -18.70 2.79 1.84
N VAL A 114 -17.39 2.65 2.02
CA VAL A 114 -16.50 1.95 1.08
C VAL A 114 -15.84 0.79 1.81
N GLU A 115 -15.87 -0.38 1.19
CA GLU A 115 -15.13 -1.54 1.63
C GLU A 115 -13.78 -1.61 0.92
N GLY A 116 -12.73 -1.86 1.69
CA GLY A 116 -11.38 -2.01 1.18
C GLY A 116 -10.68 -3.20 1.81
N SER A 117 -9.85 -3.86 1.01
CA SER A 117 -8.83 -4.79 1.47
C SER A 117 -7.47 -4.29 1.00
N GLN A 118 -6.41 -4.79 1.63
CA GLN A 118 -5.05 -4.49 1.22
C GLN A 118 -4.31 -5.77 0.90
N ALA A 119 -3.61 -5.75 -0.23
CA ALA A 119 -2.58 -6.73 -0.50
C ALA A 119 -1.37 -6.47 0.38
N GLY A 120 -0.64 -7.52 0.71
CA GLY A 120 0.57 -7.40 1.50
C GLY A 120 1.49 -8.60 1.34
N VAL A 121 2.71 -8.42 1.81
CA VAL A 121 3.73 -9.47 1.79
C VAL A 121 4.51 -9.44 3.11
N LEU A 122 4.78 -10.63 3.64
CA LEU A 122 5.65 -10.84 4.77
C LEU A 122 6.87 -11.61 4.28
N LEU A 123 8.04 -11.01 4.45
CA LEU A 123 9.34 -11.62 4.18
C LEU A 123 9.99 -11.96 5.51
N ILE A 124 10.26 -13.25 5.75
CA ILE A 124 10.96 -13.74 6.94
C ILE A 124 12.30 -14.29 6.52
N VAL A 125 13.35 -13.84 7.19
CA VAL A 125 14.71 -14.36 7.08
C VAL A 125 15.22 -14.64 8.49
N LYS A 126 15.78 -15.84 8.75
CA LYS A 126 16.37 -16.15 10.06
C LYS A 126 17.85 -15.87 10.07
N LYS A 127 18.32 -15.29 11.16
CA LYS A 127 19.75 -15.26 11.49
C LYS A 127 20.18 -16.67 11.91
N LYS A 128 21.32 -17.14 11.42
CA LYS A 128 21.97 -18.37 11.87
C LYS A 128 22.26 -18.27 13.37
N LYS A 129 22.08 -19.39 14.09
CA LYS A 129 22.54 -19.47 15.47
C LYS A 129 24.07 -19.37 15.48
N ALA A 130 24.61 -18.62 16.44
CA ALA A 130 26.04 -18.56 16.70
C ALA A 130 26.58 -19.92 17.17
#